data_AF-A0A9P3FE65-F1
#
_entry.id   AF-A0A9P3FE65-F1
#
_cell.length_a   1.000
_cell.length_b   1.000
_cell.length_c   1.000
_cell.angle_alpha   90.00
_cell.angle_beta   90.00
_cell.angle_gamma   90.00
#
_symmetry.space_group_name_H-M   'P 1'
#
loop_
_entity.id
_entity.type
_entity.pdbx_description
1 polymer ?
#
loop_
_entity_poly.entity_id
_entity_poly.type
_entity_poly.pdbx_seq_one_letter_code
_entity_poly.pdbx_strand_id
1 'polypeptide(L)'
;MKSGEPRPTVVGNENGPESPFPLKLDGKVIKGFGRGSKDLGIPTANIPIEGLSVGGNENLESGVYYGWAGISPCNATQQNPPSDISSYKLMPSDVLKDLQTILSSETPSTSSTQGTVYPMVMSIGWNPFYKNTVRSVEVHIMQDFDTDFYGSHMNLLILGFIRPELDYVSKESLIADIKTDIDVAGRSLSRPAYVTLARDPYLVEFEGKDEVAR
;
A
#
# COMPACT_ATOMS: atom_id res chain seq x y z
N MET A 1 -3.53 18.99 9.19
CA MET A 1 -2.82 18.99 10.50
C MET A 1 -2.08 20.31 10.65
N LYS A 2 -2.13 20.96 11.81
CA LYS A 2 -1.32 22.17 12.07
C LYS A 2 0.12 21.73 12.38
N SER A 3 1.10 22.47 11.89
CA SER A 3 2.52 22.29 12.22
C SER A 3 2.70 22.27 13.75
N GLY A 4 3.17 21.15 14.31
CA GLY A 4 3.61 21.04 15.72
C GLY A 4 2.86 20.04 16.62
N GLU A 5 1.73 19.47 16.21
CA GLU A 5 1.07 18.42 17.01
C GLU A 5 1.74 17.04 16.78
N PRO A 6 1.94 16.23 17.83
CA PRO A 6 2.44 14.87 17.66
C PRO A 6 1.52 14.08 16.74
N ARG A 7 2.08 13.42 15.73
CA ARG A 7 1.30 12.56 14.84
C ARG A 7 0.75 11.37 15.64
N PRO A 8 -0.52 10.99 15.43
CA PRO A 8 -1.09 9.83 16.10
C PRO A 8 -0.34 8.57 15.66
N THR A 9 -0.14 7.62 16.59
CA THR A 9 0.57 6.36 16.33
C THR A 9 -0.32 5.29 15.67
N VAL A 10 -1.64 5.50 15.68
CA VAL A 10 -2.69 4.69 15.07
C VAL A 10 -3.77 5.63 14.53
N VAL A 11 -4.39 5.30 13.40
CA VAL A 11 -5.51 6.05 12.79
C VAL A 11 -6.70 5.14 12.48
N GLY A 12 -7.88 5.72 12.25
CA GLY A 12 -9.12 4.98 11.99
C GLY A 12 -9.78 4.41 13.27
N ASN A 13 -11.09 4.11 13.19
CA ASN A 13 -11.89 3.62 14.31
C ASN A 13 -11.42 2.23 14.76
N GLU A 14 -11.40 1.97 16.08
CA GLU A 14 -10.96 0.67 16.62
C GLU A 14 -11.82 -0.51 16.15
N ASN A 15 -13.10 -0.27 15.87
CA ASN A 15 -14.05 -1.30 15.47
C ASN A 15 -14.00 -1.64 13.97
N GLY A 16 -13.14 -0.96 13.20
CA GLY A 16 -12.95 -1.22 11.77
C GLY A 16 -13.00 0.06 10.92
N PRO A 17 -12.81 -0.08 9.60
CA PRO A 17 -12.92 1.05 8.67
C PRO A 17 -14.31 1.70 8.71
N GLU A 18 -14.35 3.02 8.60
CA GLU A 18 -15.59 3.80 8.51
C GLU A 18 -15.79 4.32 7.09
N SER A 19 -17.05 4.57 6.71
CA SER A 19 -17.38 5.15 5.40
C SER A 19 -16.50 6.36 5.08
N PRO A 20 -15.87 6.42 3.89
CA PRO A 20 -16.16 5.61 2.71
C PRO A 20 -15.37 4.28 2.61
N PHE A 21 -14.57 3.92 3.61
CA PHE A 21 -13.77 2.69 3.60
C PHE A 21 -14.60 1.45 3.97
N PRO A 22 -14.24 0.24 3.49
CA PRO A 22 -13.10 -0.06 2.61
C PRO A 22 -13.36 0.35 1.15
N LEU A 23 -12.32 0.85 0.48
CA LEU A 23 -12.36 1.17 -0.95
C LEU A 23 -11.54 0.18 -1.76
N LYS A 24 -12.06 -0.20 -2.93
CA LYS A 24 -11.39 -1.11 -3.86
C LYS A 24 -10.86 -0.33 -5.06
N LEU A 25 -9.61 -0.60 -5.42
CA LEU A 25 -8.92 -0.07 -6.59
C LEU A 25 -8.02 -1.16 -7.16
N ASP A 26 -7.87 -1.24 -8.47
CA ASP A 26 -6.91 -2.15 -9.07
C ASP A 26 -6.32 -1.61 -10.37
N GLY A 27 -5.21 -2.21 -10.80
CA GLY A 27 -4.60 -1.94 -12.08
C GLY A 27 -3.23 -2.57 -12.22
N LYS A 28 -2.64 -2.43 -13.42
CA LYS A 28 -1.28 -2.88 -13.68
C LYS A 28 -0.26 -1.92 -13.09
N VAL A 29 0.79 -2.47 -12.49
CA VAL A 29 1.92 -1.69 -11.98
C VAL A 29 2.71 -1.13 -13.16
N ILE A 30 2.84 0.19 -13.23
CA ILE A 30 3.63 0.88 -14.27
C ILE A 30 4.85 1.58 -13.69
N LYS A 31 5.78 1.96 -14.57
CA LYS A 31 6.91 2.82 -14.21
C LYS A 31 6.39 4.24 -14.00
N GLY A 32 6.81 4.88 -12.91
CA GLY A 32 6.58 6.31 -12.66
C GLY A 32 7.52 7.21 -13.46
N PHE A 33 7.43 8.52 -13.23
CA PHE A 33 8.13 9.56 -14.00
C PHE A 33 9.57 9.85 -13.53
N GLY A 34 10.27 8.85 -12.98
CA GLY A 34 11.71 8.95 -12.71
C GLY A 34 12.12 9.87 -11.56
N ARG A 35 11.24 10.17 -10.60
CA ARG A 35 11.63 10.76 -9.30
C ARG A 35 11.90 9.59 -8.35
N GLY A 36 13.18 9.29 -8.12
CA GLY A 36 13.64 8.03 -7.52
C GLY A 36 13.21 7.81 -6.07
N SER A 37 11.97 7.36 -5.84
CA SER A 37 11.54 6.80 -4.56
C SER A 37 12.42 5.59 -4.16
N LYS A 38 12.90 4.84 -5.16
CA LYS A 38 13.98 3.85 -5.01
C LYS A 38 15.27 4.42 -4.42
N ASP A 39 15.68 5.63 -4.84
CA ASP A 39 16.87 6.31 -4.30
C ASP A 39 16.65 6.89 -2.89
N LEU A 40 15.40 6.87 -2.40
CA LEU A 40 15.05 7.13 -1.00
C LEU A 40 15.08 5.85 -0.16
N GLY A 41 15.21 4.67 -0.79
CA GLY A 41 15.03 3.37 -0.13
C GLY A 41 13.56 3.02 0.12
N ILE A 42 12.62 3.69 -0.56
CA ILE A 42 11.18 3.52 -0.36
C ILE A 42 10.50 3.37 -1.74
N PRO A 43 10.65 2.22 -2.41
CA PRO A 43 10.12 2.03 -3.76
C PRO A 43 8.60 2.17 -3.81
N THR A 44 8.08 2.91 -4.80
CA THR A 44 6.64 3.07 -5.04
C THR A 44 6.22 2.49 -6.39
N ALA A 45 5.19 1.66 -6.38
CA ALA A 45 4.48 1.15 -7.56
C ALA A 45 3.45 2.19 -8.01
N ASN A 46 3.44 2.52 -9.30
CA ASN A 46 2.45 3.46 -9.85
C ASN A 46 1.29 2.67 -10.45
N ILE A 47 0.06 3.11 -10.20
CA ILE A 47 -1.16 2.57 -10.83
C ILE A 47 -1.79 3.68 -11.67
N PRO A 48 -1.98 3.49 -13.00
CA PRO A 48 -2.67 4.46 -13.83
C PRO A 48 -4.16 4.49 -13.49
N ILE A 49 -4.73 5.67 -13.30
CA ILE A 49 -6.16 5.81 -13.04
C ILE A 49 -6.71 6.94 -13.90
N GLU A 50 -7.51 6.58 -14.89
CA GLU A 50 -8.29 7.55 -15.65
C GLU A 50 -9.55 7.90 -14.85
N GLY A 51 -9.79 9.20 -14.62
CA GLY A 51 -11.04 9.67 -14.01
C GLY A 51 -11.31 9.14 -12.59
N LEU A 52 -10.31 9.19 -11.71
CA LEU A 52 -10.28 8.63 -10.34
C LEU A 52 -11.65 8.56 -9.63
N SER A 53 -12.34 7.43 -9.80
CA SER A 53 -13.44 6.99 -8.95
C SER A 53 -12.95 5.78 -8.17
N VAL A 54 -12.44 6.02 -6.96
CA VAL A 54 -11.96 4.93 -6.10
C VAL A 54 -13.18 4.34 -5.40
N GLY A 55 -13.64 3.18 -5.85
CA GLY A 55 -14.86 2.57 -5.35
C GLY A 55 -16.10 3.48 -5.44
N GLY A 56 -16.23 4.27 -6.52
CA GLY A 56 -17.34 5.22 -6.67
C GLY A 56 -17.10 6.60 -6.05
N ASN A 57 -15.96 6.84 -5.40
CA ASN A 57 -15.65 8.11 -4.76
C ASN A 57 -14.70 8.96 -5.62
N GLU A 58 -15.23 10.03 -6.18
CA GLU A 58 -14.49 10.97 -7.03
C GLU A 58 -13.79 12.09 -6.23
N ASN A 59 -14.20 12.29 -4.98
CA ASN A 59 -13.77 13.41 -4.13
C ASN A 59 -12.83 12.99 -3.00
N LEU A 60 -12.01 11.95 -3.20
CA LEU A 60 -11.01 11.58 -2.20
C LEU A 60 -9.99 12.70 -2.00
N GLU A 61 -9.64 12.94 -0.74
CA GLU A 61 -8.63 13.92 -0.35
C GLU A 61 -7.26 13.50 -0.87
N SER A 62 -6.43 14.45 -1.32
CA SER A 62 -5.03 14.15 -1.59
C SER A 62 -4.30 13.84 -0.29
N GLY A 63 -3.49 12.79 -0.26
CA GLY A 63 -2.71 12.46 0.91
C GLY A 63 -2.34 10.99 0.99
N VAL A 64 -1.97 10.57 2.20
CA VAL A 64 -1.48 9.24 2.49
C VAL A 64 -2.58 8.40 3.12
N TYR A 65 -2.74 7.19 2.60
CA TYR A 65 -3.70 6.18 3.02
C TYR A 65 -2.97 4.88 3.35
N TYR A 66 -3.68 3.95 4.00
CA TYR A 66 -3.18 2.62 4.33
C TYR A 66 -4.19 1.53 3.99
N GLY A 67 -3.71 0.31 3.85
CA GLY A 67 -4.56 -0.84 3.59
C GLY A 67 -3.78 -2.10 3.24
N TRP A 68 -4.44 -2.98 2.50
CA TRP A 68 -3.87 -4.22 1.99
C TRP A 68 -3.71 -4.16 0.48
N ALA A 69 -2.62 -4.73 -0.03
CA ALA A 69 -2.34 -4.87 -1.45
C ALA A 69 -2.19 -6.36 -1.79
N GLY A 70 -3.00 -6.83 -2.72
CA GLY A 70 -2.86 -8.10 -3.39
C GLY A 70 -2.05 -7.94 -4.67
N ILE A 71 -1.02 -8.76 -4.87
CA ILE A 71 -0.21 -8.78 -6.10
C ILE A 71 -0.39 -10.14 -6.78
N SER A 72 -0.69 -10.12 -8.08
CA SER A 72 -0.78 -11.34 -8.88
C SER A 72 0.54 -12.14 -8.83
N PRO A 73 0.52 -13.48 -8.96
CA PRO A 73 1.75 -14.28 -8.96
C PRO A 73 2.80 -13.74 -9.94
N CYS A 74 4.00 -13.45 -9.43
CA CYS A 74 5.14 -13.01 -10.23
C CYS A 74 6.46 -13.41 -9.55
N ASN A 75 7.60 -13.21 -10.21
CA ASN A 75 8.91 -13.56 -9.64
C ASN A 75 9.17 -12.90 -8.28
N ALA A 76 8.73 -11.65 -8.11
CA ALA A 76 8.91 -10.91 -6.86
C ALA A 76 8.14 -11.55 -5.69
N THR A 77 6.89 -11.96 -5.90
CA THR A 77 6.06 -12.59 -4.85
C THR A 77 6.49 -14.02 -4.52
N GLN A 78 7.13 -14.71 -5.47
CA GLN A 78 7.69 -16.05 -5.26
C GLN A 78 9.01 -16.04 -4.45
N GLN A 79 9.83 -15.00 -4.62
CA GLN A 79 11.11 -14.87 -3.91
C GLN A 79 10.91 -14.44 -2.46
N ASN A 80 10.01 -13.48 -2.22
CA ASN A 80 9.78 -12.88 -0.90
C ASN A 80 8.29 -12.93 -0.54
N PRO A 81 7.79 -14.09 -0.06
CA PRO A 81 6.43 -14.19 0.42
C PRO A 81 6.23 -13.37 1.72
N PRO A 82 4.99 -12.91 2.02
CA PRO A 82 4.68 -12.08 3.19
C PRO A 82 5.03 -12.72 4.53
N SER A 83 5.14 -14.05 4.56
CA SER A 83 5.58 -14.81 5.73
C SER A 83 7.02 -14.51 6.14
N ASP A 84 7.82 -13.87 5.28
CA ASP A 84 9.18 -13.42 5.56
C ASP A 84 9.36 -11.91 5.33
N ILE A 85 8.65 -11.12 6.14
CA ILE A 85 8.84 -9.67 6.24
C ILE A 85 10.03 -9.30 7.13
N SER A 86 10.76 -10.28 7.70
CA SER A 86 11.78 -10.07 8.74
C SER A 86 12.95 -9.17 8.31
N SER A 87 13.17 -9.03 7.01
CA SER A 87 14.19 -8.18 6.40
C SER A 87 13.77 -6.70 6.29
N TYR A 88 12.48 -6.38 6.36
CA TYR A 88 11.95 -5.04 6.13
C TYR A 88 12.29 -4.07 7.26
N LYS A 89 13.05 -3.02 6.95
CA LYS A 89 13.70 -2.15 7.97
C LYS A 89 12.99 -0.84 8.25
N LEU A 90 11.92 -0.53 7.53
CA LEU A 90 11.23 0.76 7.66
C LEU A 90 10.12 0.75 8.70
N MET A 91 9.79 -0.43 9.25
CA MET A 91 8.79 -0.64 10.28
C MET A 91 9.44 -1.08 11.60
N PRO A 92 8.92 -0.67 12.77
CA PRO A 92 9.35 -1.21 14.05
C PRO A 92 9.15 -2.73 14.14
N SER A 93 10.07 -3.42 14.80
CA SER A 93 10.13 -4.89 14.83
C SER A 93 8.98 -5.56 15.58
N ASP A 94 8.40 -4.88 16.57
CA ASP A 94 7.20 -5.31 17.27
C ASP A 94 5.99 -5.34 16.33
N VAL A 95 5.78 -4.26 15.57
CA VAL A 95 4.70 -4.16 14.58
C VAL A 95 4.87 -5.19 13.46
N LEU A 96 6.11 -5.38 13.01
CA LEU A 96 6.47 -6.36 11.98
C LEU A 96 6.14 -7.79 12.45
N LYS A 97 6.50 -8.12 13.68
CA LYS A 97 6.23 -9.43 14.28
C LYS A 97 4.73 -9.71 14.39
N ASP A 98 3.94 -8.71 14.76
CA ASP A 98 2.48 -8.85 14.84
C ASP A 98 1.91 -9.16 13.45
N LEU A 99 2.24 -8.35 12.44
CA LEU A 99 1.78 -8.57 11.06
C LEU A 99 2.26 -9.91 10.49
N GLN A 100 3.51 -10.31 10.75
CA GLN A 100 4.05 -11.59 10.31
C GLN A 100 3.31 -12.76 10.95
N THR A 101 3.03 -12.69 12.25
CA THR A 101 2.31 -13.73 13.00
C THR A 101 0.94 -13.94 12.38
N ILE A 102 0.22 -12.84 12.12
CA ILE A 102 -1.07 -12.83 11.46
C ILE A 102 -1.00 -13.49 10.07
N LEU A 103 -0.13 -12.97 9.19
CA LEU A 103 -0.06 -13.38 7.80
C LEU A 103 0.40 -14.85 7.65
N SER A 104 1.20 -15.34 8.61
CA SER A 104 1.73 -16.71 8.63
C SER A 104 0.78 -17.72 9.27
N SER A 105 -0.09 -17.32 10.21
CA SER A 105 -1.02 -18.26 10.86
C SER A 105 -2.14 -18.76 9.94
N GLU A 106 -2.27 -18.18 8.74
CA GLU A 106 -3.54 -18.21 7.99
C GLU A 106 -3.40 -18.42 6.49
N THR A 107 -2.20 -18.73 5.98
CA THR A 107 -2.00 -19.10 4.56
C THR A 107 -2.26 -20.60 4.38
N PRO A 108 -3.31 -21.04 3.66
CA PRO A 108 -3.33 -22.39 3.12
C PRO A 108 -2.15 -22.52 2.15
N SER A 109 -1.55 -23.71 2.09
CA SER A 109 -0.49 -24.09 1.15
C SER A 109 -0.59 -23.32 -0.17
N THR A 110 0.38 -22.44 -0.41
CA THR A 110 0.55 -21.62 -1.63
C THR A 110 0.37 -22.48 -2.88
N SER A 111 -0.80 -22.39 -3.51
CA SER A 111 -0.91 -22.69 -4.94
C SER A 111 -0.10 -21.63 -5.68
N SER A 112 0.77 -22.03 -6.60
CA SER A 112 1.54 -21.11 -7.45
C SER A 112 0.68 -20.21 -8.34
N THR A 113 -0.64 -20.39 -8.31
CA THR A 113 -1.64 -19.65 -9.09
C THR A 113 -2.38 -18.57 -8.30
N GLN A 114 -2.26 -18.50 -6.98
CA GLN A 114 -2.95 -17.49 -6.16
C GLN A 114 -2.02 -16.31 -5.86
N GLY A 115 -2.56 -15.09 -5.94
CA GLY A 115 -1.80 -13.88 -5.61
C GLY A 115 -1.49 -13.78 -4.12
N THR A 116 -0.76 -12.72 -3.77
CA THR A 116 -0.11 -12.59 -2.48
C THR A 116 -0.42 -11.25 -1.84
N VAL A 117 -0.79 -11.26 -0.55
CA VAL A 117 -1.29 -10.08 0.16
C VAL A 117 -0.21 -9.49 1.06
N TYR A 118 -0.03 -8.17 0.96
CA TYR A 118 0.95 -7.40 1.71
C TYR A 118 0.32 -6.17 2.36
N PRO A 119 0.81 -5.71 3.52
CA PRO A 119 0.46 -4.41 4.05
C PRO A 119 1.06 -3.30 3.15
N MET A 120 0.34 -2.19 3.02
CA MET A 120 0.77 -1.07 2.20
C MET A 120 0.44 0.29 2.79
N VAL A 121 1.23 1.28 2.37
CA VAL A 121 0.82 2.70 2.37
C VAL A 121 0.71 3.17 0.94
N MET A 122 -0.17 4.13 0.68
CA MET A 122 -0.33 4.71 -0.65
C MET A 122 -0.51 6.22 -0.59
N SER A 123 0.00 6.91 -1.59
CA SER A 123 -0.21 8.34 -1.81
C SER A 123 -1.18 8.54 -2.97
N ILE A 124 -2.20 9.38 -2.76
CA ILE A 124 -3.10 9.87 -3.80
C ILE A 124 -2.82 11.37 -3.96
N GLY A 125 -2.41 11.78 -5.16
CA GLY A 125 -2.06 13.17 -5.45
C GLY A 125 -2.51 13.60 -6.85
N TRP A 126 -2.23 14.85 -7.20
CA TRP A 126 -2.43 15.36 -8.56
C TRP A 126 -1.13 15.29 -9.35
N ASN A 127 -1.22 14.88 -10.62
CA ASN A 127 -0.05 14.79 -11.49
C ASN A 127 0.26 16.17 -12.12
N PRO A 128 1.40 16.80 -11.79
CA PRO A 128 1.77 18.12 -12.32
C PRO A 128 2.03 18.12 -13.82
N PHE A 129 2.45 17.00 -14.41
CA PHE A 129 2.74 16.89 -15.84
C PHE A 129 1.48 16.98 -16.71
N TYR A 130 0.33 16.61 -16.15
CA TYR A 130 -0.98 16.72 -16.80
C TYR A 130 -1.75 17.94 -16.29
N LYS A 131 -1.05 19.04 -15.97
CA LYS A 131 -1.67 20.28 -15.46
C LYS A 131 -2.60 20.05 -14.26
N ASN A 132 -2.30 19.04 -13.43
CA ASN A 132 -3.13 18.63 -12.29
C ASN A 132 -4.58 18.28 -12.68
N THR A 133 -4.83 17.76 -13.89
CA THR A 133 -6.16 17.27 -14.29
C THR A 133 -6.29 15.75 -14.14
N VAL A 134 -5.20 15.06 -13.84
CA VAL A 134 -5.15 13.60 -13.65
C VAL A 134 -4.58 13.31 -12.27
N ARG A 135 -5.22 12.40 -11.54
CA ARG A 135 -4.73 11.92 -10.25
C ARG A 135 -3.64 10.87 -10.44
N SER A 136 -2.69 10.82 -9.52
CA SER A 136 -1.67 9.77 -9.44
C SER A 136 -1.85 8.95 -8.18
N VAL A 137 -1.67 7.64 -8.31
CA VAL A 137 -1.61 6.71 -7.18
C VAL A 137 -0.25 6.03 -7.15
N GLU A 138 0.42 6.19 -6.01
CA GLU A 138 1.71 5.59 -5.72
C GLU A 138 1.59 4.71 -4.48
N VAL A 139 1.93 3.43 -4.60
CA VAL A 139 1.79 2.43 -3.53
C VAL A 139 3.16 1.96 -3.09
N HIS A 140 3.46 2.07 -1.80
CA HIS A 140 4.61 1.42 -1.20
C HIS A 140 4.15 0.14 -0.49
N ILE A 141 4.63 -0.99 -1.00
CA ILE A 141 4.44 -2.29 -0.35
C ILE A 141 5.45 -2.40 0.79
N MET A 142 4.98 -2.77 1.98
CA MET A 142 5.80 -2.82 3.18
C MET A 142 6.55 -4.17 3.25
N GLN A 143 7.28 -4.48 2.19
CA GLN A 143 8.07 -5.70 1.99
C GLN A 143 9.25 -5.36 1.08
N ASP A 144 10.41 -5.96 1.36
CA ASP A 144 11.56 -5.88 0.46
C ASP A 144 11.44 -6.93 -0.66
N PHE A 145 11.64 -6.49 -1.89
CA PHE A 145 11.66 -7.34 -3.09
C PHE A 145 13.02 -7.25 -3.78
N ASP A 146 13.56 -8.41 -4.19
CA ASP A 146 14.83 -8.47 -4.93
C ASP A 146 14.67 -8.13 -6.41
N THR A 147 13.43 -8.17 -6.91
CA THR A 147 13.10 -7.91 -8.31
C THR A 147 11.87 -7.01 -8.43
N ASP A 148 11.82 -6.24 -9.52
CA ASP A 148 10.66 -5.44 -9.86
C ASP A 148 9.48 -6.30 -10.34
N PHE A 149 8.26 -5.81 -10.15
CA PHE A 149 7.01 -6.47 -10.55
C PHE A 149 6.17 -5.61 -11.50
N TYR A 150 6.82 -4.79 -12.34
CA TYR A 150 6.12 -4.02 -13.39
C TYR A 150 5.28 -4.92 -14.29
N GLY A 151 4.09 -4.43 -14.66
CA GLY A 151 3.11 -5.14 -15.47
C GLY A 151 2.30 -6.19 -14.70
N SER A 152 2.68 -6.55 -13.48
CA SER A 152 1.85 -7.37 -12.60
C SER A 152 0.59 -6.63 -12.21
N HIS A 153 -0.49 -7.37 -12.00
CA HIS A 153 -1.75 -6.80 -11.53
C HIS A 153 -1.72 -6.61 -10.02
N MET A 154 -2.26 -5.49 -9.55
CA MET A 154 -2.37 -5.16 -8.13
C MET A 154 -3.81 -4.83 -7.79
N ASN A 155 -4.36 -5.48 -6.77
CA ASN A 155 -5.66 -5.18 -6.17
C ASN A 155 -5.41 -4.50 -4.81
N LEU A 156 -6.02 -3.35 -4.57
CA LEU A 156 -5.86 -2.53 -3.36
C LEU A 156 -7.17 -2.47 -2.57
N LEU A 157 -7.09 -2.78 -1.28
CA LEU A 157 -8.15 -2.57 -0.31
C LEU A 157 -7.74 -1.46 0.65
N ILE A 158 -8.24 -0.25 0.43
CA ILE A 158 -7.89 0.96 1.15
C ILE A 158 -8.78 1.06 2.39
N LEU A 159 -8.18 1.16 3.58
CA LEU A 159 -8.90 1.01 4.85
C LEU A 159 -8.98 2.29 5.67
N GLY A 160 -8.22 3.32 5.31
CA GLY A 160 -8.27 4.59 6.01
C GLY A 160 -7.27 5.61 5.50
N PHE A 161 -7.43 6.83 6.00
CA PHE A 161 -6.57 7.98 5.73
C PHE A 161 -5.62 8.23 6.90
N ILE A 162 -4.35 8.50 6.60
CA ILE A 162 -3.32 8.84 7.59
C ILE A 162 -3.19 10.35 7.73
N ARG A 163 -2.96 11.06 6.62
CA ARG A 163 -2.69 12.50 6.62
C ARG A 163 -2.80 13.12 5.23
N PRO A 164 -3.03 14.43 5.13
CA PRO A 164 -2.94 15.16 3.87
C PRO A 164 -1.50 15.17 3.32
N GLU A 165 -1.36 15.61 2.08
CA GLU A 165 -0.06 15.97 1.49
C GLU A 165 0.64 17.02 2.36
N LEU A 166 1.95 16.88 2.53
CA LEU A 166 2.80 17.79 3.29
C LEU A 166 3.87 18.36 2.36
N ASP A 167 4.21 19.63 2.57
CA ASP A 167 5.33 20.28 1.90
C ASP A 167 6.64 19.99 2.65
N TYR A 168 7.68 19.64 1.91
CA TYR A 168 8.99 19.30 2.48
C TYR A 168 10.06 20.23 1.96
N VAL A 169 10.86 20.75 2.90
CA VAL A 169 12.04 21.57 2.60
C VAL A 169 13.33 20.75 2.51
N SER A 170 13.30 19.46 2.91
CA SER A 170 14.44 18.55 2.84
C SER A 170 14.02 17.10 2.56
N LYS A 171 14.93 16.32 1.93
CA LYS A 171 14.73 14.89 1.67
C LYS A 171 14.59 14.09 2.98
N GLU A 172 15.31 14.49 4.01
CA GLU A 172 15.32 13.83 5.31
C GLU A 172 13.97 13.97 6.02
N SER A 173 13.34 15.14 5.95
CA SER A 173 12.00 15.36 6.51
C SER A 173 10.94 14.52 5.81
N LEU A 174 11.00 14.43 4.48
CA LEU A 174 10.15 13.54 3.69
C LEU A 174 10.31 12.07 4.10
N ILE A 175 11.55 11.58 4.18
CA ILE A 175 11.83 10.19 4.57
C ILE A 175 11.33 9.91 6.00
N ALA A 176 11.53 10.85 6.92
CA ALA A 176 11.06 10.71 8.30
C ALA A 176 9.54 10.55 8.36
N ASP A 177 8.79 11.40 7.64
CA ASP A 177 7.33 11.32 7.63
C ASP A 177 6.82 10.05 6.94
N ILE A 178 7.48 9.57 5.88
CA ILE A 178 7.10 8.29 5.26
C ILE A 178 7.34 7.12 6.23
N LYS A 179 8.44 7.12 6.99
CA LYS A 179 8.67 6.10 8.02
C LYS A 179 7.59 6.14 9.11
N THR A 180 7.15 7.34 9.49
CA THR A 180 6.01 7.49 10.40
C THR A 180 4.72 6.97 9.76
N ASP A 181 4.48 7.22 8.46
CA ASP A 181 3.30 6.69 7.76
C ASP A 181 3.29 5.15 7.77
N ILE A 182 4.44 4.52 7.50
CA ILE A 182 4.63 3.07 7.51
C ILE A 182 4.34 2.50 8.90
N ASP A 183 4.90 3.12 9.93
CA ASP A 183 4.69 2.70 11.32
C ASP A 183 3.21 2.81 11.74
N VAL A 184 2.58 3.95 11.44
CA VAL A 184 1.15 4.18 11.72
C VAL A 184 0.27 3.18 10.96
N ALA A 185 0.56 2.90 9.70
CA ALA A 185 -0.15 1.93 8.91
C ALA A 185 -0.04 0.53 9.52
N GLY A 186 1.18 0.10 9.85
CA GLY A 186 1.42 -1.21 10.45
C GLY A 186 0.62 -1.39 11.75
N ARG A 187 0.72 -0.44 12.69
CA ARG A 187 -0.06 -0.51 13.94
C ARG A 187 -1.56 -0.47 13.71
N SER A 188 -2.02 0.31 12.74
CA SER A 188 -3.45 0.43 12.42
C SER A 188 -4.01 -0.88 11.82
N LEU A 189 -3.21 -1.57 10.99
CA LEU A 189 -3.55 -2.84 10.34
C LEU A 189 -3.47 -4.05 11.29
N SER A 190 -2.59 -4.02 12.28
CA SER A 190 -2.46 -5.11 13.28
C SER A 190 -3.67 -5.24 14.21
N ARG A 191 -4.62 -4.29 14.17
CA ARG A 191 -5.84 -4.36 14.99
C ARG A 191 -6.82 -5.42 14.48
N PRO A 192 -7.57 -6.12 15.37
CA PRO A 192 -8.44 -7.23 14.99
C PRO A 192 -9.47 -6.93 13.89
N ALA A 193 -10.03 -5.72 13.84
CA ALA A 193 -11.03 -5.37 12.83
C ALA A 193 -10.45 -5.11 11.43
N TYR A 194 -9.15 -4.80 11.34
CA TYR A 194 -8.46 -4.48 10.08
C TYR A 194 -7.72 -5.68 9.53
N VAL A 195 -7.20 -6.50 10.43
CA VAL A 195 -6.38 -7.65 10.09
C VAL A 195 -7.16 -8.73 9.33
N THR A 196 -8.42 -8.94 9.72
CA THR A 196 -9.31 -9.90 9.06
C THR A 196 -9.60 -9.53 7.60
N LEU A 197 -9.49 -8.25 7.25
CA LEU A 197 -9.68 -7.74 5.89
C LEU A 197 -8.53 -8.09 4.94
N ALA A 198 -7.37 -8.54 5.46
CA ALA A 198 -6.32 -9.12 4.63
C ALA A 198 -6.79 -10.38 3.88
N ARG A 199 -7.90 -10.99 4.33
CA ARG A 199 -8.52 -12.18 3.74
C ARG A 199 -9.65 -11.86 2.76
N ASP A 200 -9.90 -10.58 2.44
CA ASP A 200 -10.92 -10.25 1.43
C ASP A 200 -10.54 -10.95 0.11
N PRO A 201 -11.41 -11.82 -0.46
CA PRO A 201 -11.10 -12.58 -1.67
C PRO A 201 -10.67 -11.70 -2.84
N TYR A 202 -11.16 -10.46 -2.88
CA TYR A 202 -10.73 -9.45 -3.86
C TYR A 202 -9.21 -9.27 -3.92
N LEU A 203 -8.49 -9.44 -2.82
CA LEU A 203 -7.03 -9.26 -2.80
C LEU A 203 -6.28 -10.40 -3.52
N VAL A 204 -6.90 -11.55 -3.74
CA VAL A 204 -6.24 -12.72 -4.36
C VAL A 204 -6.91 -13.18 -5.66
N GLU A 205 -8.08 -12.63 -5.99
CA GLU A 205 -8.82 -12.91 -7.20
C GLU A 205 -8.34 -12.03 -8.36
N PHE A 206 -7.64 -12.67 -9.32
CA PHE A 206 -7.13 -12.05 -10.54
C PHE A 206 -7.71 -12.66 -11.83
N GLU A 207 -8.76 -13.48 -11.71
CA GLU A 207 -9.37 -14.16 -12.86
C GLU A 207 -9.87 -13.15 -13.90
N GLY A 208 -9.49 -13.33 -15.17
CA GLY A 208 -9.83 -12.38 -16.24
C GLY A 208 -8.96 -11.12 -16.28
N LYS A 209 -7.95 -11.01 -15.40
CA LYS A 209 -6.93 -9.94 -15.38
C LYS A 209 -5.56 -10.47 -15.87
N ASP A 210 -5.59 -11.58 -16.62
CA ASP A 210 -4.49 -12.51 -16.94
C ASP A 210 -3.46 -12.02 -17.95
N GLU A 211 -3.36 -10.72 -18.23
CA GLU A 211 -2.23 -10.21 -19.01
C GLU A 211 -1.00 -10.09 -18.11
N VAL A 212 -0.47 -11.25 -17.71
CA VAL A 212 0.87 -11.41 -17.13
C VAL A 212 1.86 -10.75 -18.09
N ALA A 213 2.58 -9.73 -17.62
CA ALA A 213 3.68 -9.17 -18.38
C ALA A 213 4.70 -10.29 -18.66
N ARG A 214 4.95 -10.54 -19.95
CA ARG A 214 6.06 -11.39 -20.40
C ARG A 214 7.39 -10.67 -20.24
#